data_AF-A0A672KWK2-F1
#
_entry.id   AF-A0A672KWK2-F1
#
_cell.length_a   1.000
_cell.length_b   1.000
_cell.length_c   1.000
_cell.angle_alpha   90.00
_cell.angle_beta   90.00
_cell.angle_gamma   90.00
#
_symmetry.space_group_name_H-M   'P 1'
#
loop_
_entity.id
_entity.type
_entity.pdbx_description
1 polymer ?
#
loop_
_entity_poly.entity_id
_entity_poly.type
_entity_poly.pdbx_seq_one_letter_code
_entity_poly.pdbx_strand_id
1 'polypeptide(L)'
;MLAERSCVYNILISLMESKEEELKGLGADFIFGFVQSVDGERDPRNLLLAFQVARNIIHRGYDLGKFVEELFEVMSCYFPIDFSPPPSDPHRITQEELVLSLRAVLTGTSQFAAFLLPLIIEKLDSDIQSAKVDSLQTLAACGLTYSHKELAEFLPGLWSSIRREVFQTASERVESAGLSALSALVSCLSRSVLSSDSEDVLQVFLSLVLKGTCKWWIQASKDVLYVVIWI
;
A
#
# COMPACT_ATOMS: atom_id res chain seq x y z
N MET A 1 -25.92 17.70 -4.31
CA MET A 1 -24.48 17.44 -4.45
C MET A 1 -23.99 16.17 -3.74
N LEU A 2 -23.95 16.08 -2.39
CA LEU A 2 -23.44 14.86 -1.71
C LEU A 2 -24.22 13.58 -2.06
N ALA A 3 -25.56 13.62 -1.98
CA ALA A 3 -26.42 12.50 -2.31
C ALA A 3 -26.38 12.11 -3.81
N GLU A 4 -26.06 13.06 -4.69
CA GLU A 4 -25.95 12.82 -6.13
C GLU A 4 -24.69 11.99 -6.44
N ARG A 5 -23.56 12.29 -5.78
CA ARG A 5 -22.31 11.53 -5.95
C ARG A 5 -22.42 10.11 -5.39
N SER A 6 -23.03 9.93 -4.21
CA SER A 6 -23.32 8.58 -3.69
C SER A 6 -24.18 7.76 -4.67
N CYS A 7 -25.17 8.39 -5.30
CA CYS A 7 -26.01 7.72 -6.29
C CYS A 7 -25.19 7.25 -7.51
N VAL A 8 -24.30 8.08 -8.03
CA VAL A 8 -23.39 7.71 -9.13
C VAL A 8 -22.56 6.48 -8.78
N TYR A 9 -21.88 6.45 -7.62
CA TYR A 9 -21.08 5.29 -7.23
C TYR A 9 -21.92 4.03 -7.04
N ASN A 10 -23.11 4.13 -6.45
CA ASN A 10 -24.00 2.98 -6.30
C ASN A 10 -24.51 2.46 -7.65
N ILE A 11 -24.77 3.34 -8.62
CA ILE A 11 -25.08 2.93 -9.99
C ILE A 11 -23.89 2.18 -10.61
N LEU A 12 -22.67 2.71 -10.47
CA LEU A 12 -21.46 2.04 -10.95
C LEU A 12 -21.30 0.65 -10.32
N ILE A 13 -21.43 0.53 -9.00
CA ILE A 13 -21.36 -0.75 -8.28
C ILE A 13 -22.41 -1.74 -8.83
N SER A 14 -23.66 -1.29 -8.98
CA SER A 14 -24.74 -2.14 -9.51
C SER A 14 -24.50 -2.56 -10.97
N LEU A 15 -23.93 -1.69 -11.80
CA LEU A 15 -23.55 -2.03 -13.17
C LEU A 15 -22.38 -3.00 -13.20
N MET A 16 -21.40 -2.86 -12.31
CA MET A 16 -20.31 -3.85 -12.18
C MET A 16 -20.83 -5.22 -11.76
N GLU A 17 -21.94 -5.31 -11.03
CA GLU A 17 -22.56 -6.59 -10.66
C GLU A 17 -23.43 -7.20 -11.76
N SER A 18 -24.14 -6.37 -12.53
CA SER A 18 -25.16 -6.84 -13.48
C SER A 18 -24.73 -6.82 -14.95
N LYS A 19 -23.70 -6.04 -15.28
CA LYS A 19 -23.25 -5.68 -16.63
C LYS A 19 -21.72 -5.60 -16.74
N GLU A 20 -21.03 -6.52 -16.05
CA GLU A 20 -19.57 -6.51 -15.95
C GLU A 20 -18.89 -6.57 -17.32
N GLU A 21 -19.35 -7.46 -18.21
CA GLU A 21 -18.77 -7.64 -19.55
C GLU A 21 -18.96 -6.40 -20.43
N GLU A 22 -20.12 -5.75 -20.36
CA GLU A 22 -20.36 -4.50 -21.08
C GLU A 22 -19.45 -3.38 -20.56
N LEU A 23 -19.24 -3.27 -19.25
CA LEU A 23 -18.32 -2.29 -18.67
C LEU A 23 -16.86 -2.59 -19.02
N LYS A 24 -16.44 -3.87 -19.02
CA LYS A 24 -15.10 -4.28 -19.48
C LYS A 24 -14.90 -3.97 -20.97
N GLY A 25 -15.96 -4.10 -21.77
CA GLY A 25 -15.97 -3.76 -23.20
C GLY A 25 -15.73 -2.28 -23.50
N LEU A 26 -15.93 -1.38 -22.52
CA LEU A 26 -15.55 0.03 -22.64
C LEU A 26 -14.03 0.25 -22.52
N GLY A 27 -13.29 -0.73 -22.02
CA GLY A 27 -11.84 -0.67 -21.84
C GLY A 27 -11.39 0.51 -20.98
N ALA A 28 -10.26 1.10 -21.35
CA ALA A 28 -9.61 2.17 -20.60
C ALA A 28 -10.48 3.44 -20.44
N ASP A 29 -11.46 3.69 -21.32
CA ASP A 29 -12.35 4.86 -21.21
C ASP A 29 -13.25 4.80 -19.96
N PHE A 30 -13.63 3.59 -19.51
CA PHE A 30 -14.34 3.42 -18.25
C PHE A 30 -13.48 3.86 -17.06
N ILE A 31 -12.19 3.49 -17.08
CA ILE A 31 -11.23 3.85 -16.04
C ILE A 31 -11.05 5.36 -15.99
N PHE A 32 -10.87 5.99 -17.15
CA PHE A 32 -10.79 7.45 -17.25
C PHE A 32 -12.04 8.13 -16.67
N GLY A 33 -13.23 7.69 -17.07
CA GLY A 33 -14.49 8.22 -16.55
C GLY A 33 -14.61 8.07 -15.03
N PHE A 34 -14.18 6.93 -14.48
CA PHE A 34 -14.15 6.71 -13.04
C PHE A 34 -13.16 7.66 -12.34
N VAL A 35 -11.93 7.79 -12.84
CA VAL A 35 -10.93 8.72 -12.27
C VAL A 35 -11.48 10.15 -12.20
N GLN A 36 -12.09 10.63 -13.29
CA GLN A 36 -12.71 11.96 -13.33
C GLN A 36 -13.88 12.09 -12.35
N SER A 37 -14.60 11.00 -12.07
CA SER A 37 -15.71 11.02 -11.10
C SER A 37 -15.24 11.16 -9.66
N VAL A 38 -14.08 10.61 -9.32
CA VAL A 38 -13.53 10.63 -7.95
C VAL A 38 -12.84 11.96 -7.63
N ASP A 39 -12.35 12.68 -8.64
CA ASP A 39 -11.67 13.95 -8.43
C ASP A 39 -12.51 14.92 -7.57
N GLY A 40 -11.85 15.49 -6.57
CA GLY A 40 -12.45 16.40 -5.58
C GLY A 40 -13.39 15.75 -4.56
N GLU A 41 -13.50 14.42 -4.46
CA GLU A 41 -14.29 13.78 -3.41
C GLU A 41 -13.71 14.05 -2.00
N ARG A 42 -14.58 14.38 -1.05
CA ARG A 42 -14.17 14.66 0.34
C ARG A 42 -15.06 14.00 1.38
N ASP A 43 -16.23 13.51 0.98
CA ASP A 43 -17.14 12.86 1.93
C ASP A 43 -16.66 11.43 2.21
N PRO A 44 -16.39 11.06 3.47
CA PRO A 44 -15.88 9.72 3.81
C PRO A 44 -16.81 8.59 3.36
N ARG A 45 -18.14 8.82 3.30
CA ARG A 45 -19.11 7.84 2.80
C ARG A 45 -18.93 7.58 1.32
N ASN A 46 -18.70 8.64 0.57
CA ASN A 46 -18.45 8.56 -0.86
C ASN A 46 -17.08 7.97 -1.16
N LEU A 47 -16.07 8.27 -0.34
CA LEU A 47 -14.74 7.68 -0.47
C LEU A 47 -14.77 6.16 -0.30
N LEU A 48 -15.52 5.63 0.66
CA LEU A 48 -15.69 4.17 0.79
C LEU A 48 -16.30 3.54 -0.47
N LEU A 49 -17.31 4.19 -1.07
CA LEU A 49 -17.89 3.72 -2.33
C LEU A 49 -16.90 3.84 -3.50
N ALA A 50 -16.16 4.94 -3.59
CA ALA A 50 -15.12 5.13 -4.60
C ALA A 50 -14.01 4.08 -4.48
N PHE A 51 -13.51 3.82 -3.27
CA PHE A 51 -12.52 2.77 -3.00
C PHE A 51 -13.08 1.39 -3.32
N GLN A 52 -14.37 1.13 -3.06
CA GLN A 52 -15.01 -0.12 -3.48
C GLN A 52 -15.04 -0.27 -5.01
N VAL A 53 -15.36 0.79 -5.75
CA VAL A 53 -15.33 0.77 -7.22
C VAL A 53 -13.90 0.54 -7.73
N ALA A 54 -12.91 1.28 -7.22
CA ALA A 54 -11.50 1.11 -7.57
C ALA A 54 -10.99 -0.32 -7.27
N ARG A 55 -11.36 -0.86 -6.11
CA ARG A 55 -11.03 -2.24 -5.73
C ARG A 55 -11.68 -3.27 -6.67
N ASN A 56 -12.94 -3.04 -7.07
CA ASN A 56 -13.61 -3.90 -8.05
C ASN A 56 -12.94 -3.83 -9.43
N ILE A 57 -12.52 -2.64 -9.88
CA ILE A 57 -11.76 -2.44 -11.12
C ILE A 57 -10.52 -3.34 -11.10
N ILE A 58 -9.76 -3.28 -10.00
CA ILE A 58 -8.51 -4.02 -9.84
C ILE A 58 -8.75 -5.54 -9.78
N HIS A 59 -9.60 -6.01 -8.86
CA HIS A 59 -9.74 -7.46 -8.63
C HIS A 59 -10.51 -8.19 -9.72
N ARG A 60 -11.41 -7.52 -10.43
CA ARG A 60 -12.18 -8.13 -11.52
C ARG A 60 -11.44 -8.09 -12.85
N GLY A 61 -10.23 -7.52 -12.89
CA GLY A 61 -9.38 -7.50 -14.08
C GLY A 61 -9.91 -6.59 -15.18
N TYR A 62 -10.35 -5.39 -14.83
CA TYR A 62 -10.62 -4.35 -15.84
C TYR A 62 -9.31 -3.89 -16.47
N ASP A 63 -9.35 -3.54 -17.76
CA ASP A 63 -8.18 -3.00 -18.47
C ASP A 63 -7.90 -1.56 -18.03
N LEU A 64 -6.83 -1.38 -17.25
CA LEU A 64 -6.36 -0.06 -16.81
C LEU A 64 -5.77 0.75 -17.98
N GLY A 65 -5.26 0.08 -19.01
CA GLY A 65 -4.62 0.68 -20.16
C GLY A 65 -3.54 1.70 -19.77
N LYS A 66 -3.64 2.90 -20.36
CA LYS A 66 -2.72 4.02 -20.09
C LYS A 66 -3.01 4.76 -18.77
N PHE A 67 -4.12 4.44 -18.09
CA PHE A 67 -4.60 5.19 -16.92
C PHE A 67 -4.17 4.59 -15.57
N VAL A 68 -3.14 3.74 -15.57
CA VAL A 68 -2.61 3.12 -14.34
C VAL A 68 -2.12 4.20 -13.38
N GLU A 69 -1.35 5.16 -13.89
CA GLU A 69 -0.79 6.26 -13.09
C GLU A 69 -1.89 7.18 -12.59
N GLU A 70 -2.82 7.61 -13.44
CA GLU A 70 -3.92 8.48 -13.07
C GLU A 70 -4.87 7.83 -12.04
N LEU A 71 -5.12 6.52 -12.17
CA LEU A 71 -5.88 5.78 -11.15
C LEU A 71 -5.11 5.71 -9.83
N PHE A 72 -3.80 5.50 -9.87
CA PHE A 72 -2.97 5.52 -8.67
C PHE A 72 -2.97 6.91 -8.02
N GLU A 73 -2.79 7.99 -8.78
CA GLU A 73 -2.75 9.36 -8.28
C GLU A 73 -4.06 9.76 -7.58
N VAL A 74 -5.20 9.49 -8.20
CA VAL A 74 -6.50 9.85 -7.61
C VAL A 74 -6.82 9.04 -6.35
N MET A 75 -6.25 7.85 -6.18
CA MET A 75 -6.42 7.05 -4.96
C MET A 75 -5.39 7.44 -3.89
N SER A 76 -4.13 7.60 -4.27
CA SER A 76 -3.01 7.87 -3.36
C SER A 76 -3.03 9.28 -2.77
N CYS A 77 -3.76 10.22 -3.36
CA CYS A 77 -3.92 11.57 -2.78
C CYS A 77 -4.60 11.57 -1.40
N TYR A 78 -5.28 10.47 -1.03
CA TYR A 78 -5.85 10.26 0.29
C TYR A 78 -4.89 9.60 1.29
N PHE A 79 -3.62 9.35 0.91
CA PHE A 79 -2.63 8.66 1.75
C PHE A 79 -1.63 9.63 2.42
N PRO A 80 -1.42 9.56 3.75
CA PRO A 80 -2.20 8.78 4.72
C PRO A 80 -3.56 9.43 4.98
N ILE A 81 -4.55 8.62 5.40
CA ILE A 81 -5.88 9.15 5.73
C ILE A 81 -5.79 9.98 7.02
N ASP A 82 -5.99 11.28 6.89
CA ASP A 82 -6.20 12.20 8.01
C ASP A 82 -7.70 12.50 8.18
N PHE A 83 -8.39 11.62 8.90
CA PHE A 83 -9.82 11.72 9.13
C PHE A 83 -10.12 11.62 10.62
N SER A 84 -10.77 12.65 11.15
CA SER A 84 -11.33 12.65 12.50
C SER A 84 -12.87 12.69 12.40
N PRO A 85 -13.58 11.59 12.73
CA PRO A 85 -15.03 11.57 12.62
C PRO A 85 -15.68 12.59 13.57
N PRO A 86 -16.75 13.29 13.13
CA PRO A 86 -17.50 14.17 14.02
C PRO A 86 -18.10 13.38 15.21
N PRO A 87 -18.11 13.93 16.43
CA PRO A 87 -18.66 13.25 17.61
C PRO A 87 -20.13 12.82 17.46
N SER A 88 -20.86 13.46 16.55
CA SER A 88 -22.28 13.24 16.28
C SER A 88 -22.55 12.60 14.92
N ASP A 89 -21.60 11.88 14.32
CA ASP A 89 -21.83 11.22 13.03
C ASP A 89 -22.85 10.06 13.16
N PRO A 90 -24.03 10.15 12.53
CA PRO A 90 -25.01 9.08 12.58
C PRO A 90 -24.59 7.83 11.79
N HIS A 91 -23.60 7.92 10.90
CA HIS A 91 -23.16 6.81 10.03
C HIS A 91 -21.98 6.01 10.63
N ARG A 92 -21.29 6.58 11.64
CA ARG A 92 -20.19 5.95 12.38
C ARG A 92 -19.05 5.43 11.49
N ILE A 93 -18.73 6.12 10.39
CA ILE A 93 -17.54 5.76 9.61
C ILE A 93 -16.30 6.04 10.45
N THR A 94 -15.38 5.07 10.47
CA THR A 94 -14.13 5.19 11.22
C THR A 94 -12.96 5.52 10.30
N GLN A 95 -11.93 6.17 10.85
CA GLN A 95 -10.67 6.38 10.14
C GLN A 95 -10.05 5.06 9.69
N GLU A 96 -10.09 4.03 10.54
CA GLU A 96 -9.56 2.70 10.23
C GLU A 96 -10.26 2.08 9.00
N GLU A 97 -11.57 2.25 8.87
CA GLU A 97 -12.32 1.73 7.72
C GLU A 97 -11.86 2.36 6.39
N LEU A 98 -11.59 3.67 6.38
CA LEU A 98 -11.03 4.37 5.22
C LEU A 98 -9.59 3.92 4.92
N VAL A 99 -8.75 3.82 5.96
CA VAL A 99 -7.36 3.35 5.84
C VAL A 99 -7.31 1.95 5.22
N LEU A 100 -8.08 1.01 5.78
CA LEU A 100 -8.11 -0.38 5.29
C LEU A 100 -8.67 -0.47 3.87
N SER A 101 -9.71 0.32 3.55
CA SER A 101 -10.29 0.35 2.21
C SER A 101 -9.31 0.91 1.18
N LEU A 102 -8.64 2.02 1.49
CA LEU A 102 -7.61 2.59 0.62
C LEU A 102 -6.42 1.64 0.45
N ARG A 103 -5.94 1.04 1.54
CA ARG A 103 -4.84 0.06 1.50
C ARG A 103 -5.17 -1.10 0.57
N ALA A 104 -6.39 -1.64 0.65
CA ALA A 104 -6.84 -2.71 -0.23
C ALA A 104 -6.81 -2.32 -1.72
N VAL A 105 -7.06 -1.05 -2.05
CA VAL A 105 -6.92 -0.52 -3.41
C VAL A 105 -5.44 -0.42 -3.80
N LEU A 106 -4.63 0.30 -3.01
CA LEU A 106 -3.23 0.59 -3.32
C LEU A 106 -2.38 -0.68 -3.44
N THR A 107 -2.66 -1.71 -2.64
CA THR A 107 -1.92 -2.99 -2.67
C THR A 107 -2.60 -4.05 -3.56
N GLY A 108 -3.70 -3.71 -4.23
CA GLY A 108 -4.51 -4.67 -4.99
C GLY A 108 -3.89 -5.14 -6.31
N THR A 109 -2.90 -4.41 -6.85
CA THR A 109 -2.22 -4.71 -8.11
C THR A 109 -0.74 -4.37 -8.06
N SER A 110 0.11 -5.21 -8.66
CA SER A 110 1.55 -4.94 -8.81
C SER A 110 1.86 -3.80 -9.77
N GLN A 111 0.90 -3.41 -10.63
CA GLN A 111 1.05 -2.28 -11.55
C GLN A 111 1.27 -0.95 -10.82
N PHE A 112 0.88 -0.85 -9.54
CA PHE A 112 1.11 0.34 -8.72
C PHE A 112 2.49 0.38 -8.05
N ALA A 113 3.30 -0.68 -8.13
CA ALA A 113 4.52 -0.79 -7.34
C ALA A 113 5.52 0.36 -7.61
N ALA A 114 5.67 0.74 -8.88
CA ALA A 114 6.57 1.82 -9.28
C ALA A 114 6.19 3.20 -8.70
N PHE A 115 4.95 3.37 -8.24
CA PHE A 115 4.45 4.61 -7.66
C PHE A 115 4.27 4.49 -6.13
N LEU A 116 3.73 3.36 -5.65
CA LEU A 116 3.45 3.13 -4.23
C LEU A 116 4.72 2.98 -3.40
N LEU A 117 5.74 2.26 -3.88
CA LEU A 117 6.96 2.04 -3.11
C LEU A 117 7.75 3.33 -2.87
N PRO A 118 7.94 4.23 -3.87
CA PRO A 118 8.46 5.57 -3.63
C PRO A 118 7.63 6.38 -2.62
N LEU A 119 6.30 6.38 -2.74
CA LEU A 119 5.42 7.09 -1.82
C LEU A 119 5.58 6.59 -0.38
N ILE A 120 5.66 5.28 -0.17
CA ILE A 120 5.92 4.66 1.14
C ILE A 120 7.26 5.16 1.70
N ILE A 121 8.34 5.13 0.91
CA ILE A 121 9.66 5.60 1.35
C ILE A 121 9.59 7.08 1.77
N GLU A 122 8.95 7.94 0.96
CA GLU A 122 8.75 9.35 1.27
C GLU A 122 8.02 9.54 2.61
N LYS A 123 6.93 8.79 2.84
CA LYS A 123 6.16 8.91 4.10
C LYS A 123 6.93 8.39 5.31
N LEU A 124 7.79 7.38 5.15
CA LEU A 124 8.67 6.90 6.22
C LEU A 124 9.75 7.91 6.60
N ASP A 125 10.15 8.79 5.67
CA ASP A 125 11.12 9.87 5.91
C ASP A 125 10.50 11.09 6.60
N SER A 126 9.16 11.20 6.69
CA SER A 126 8.47 12.27 7.40
C SER A 126 8.53 12.09 8.94
N ASP A 127 8.18 13.12 9.73
CA ASP A 127 8.12 13.01 11.20
C ASP A 127 6.75 12.56 11.75
N ILE A 128 5.78 12.27 10.87
CA ILE A 128 4.40 11.97 11.27
C ILE A 128 4.28 10.49 11.63
N GLN A 129 4.21 10.17 12.93
CA GLN A 129 4.18 8.77 13.40
C GLN A 129 3.02 7.94 12.82
N SER A 130 1.81 8.50 12.72
CA SER A 130 0.66 7.81 12.13
C SER A 130 0.90 7.46 10.66
N ALA A 131 1.49 8.38 9.89
CA ALA A 131 1.88 8.14 8.50
C ALA A 131 2.91 7.03 8.37
N LYS A 132 3.90 6.98 9.29
CA LYS A 132 4.89 5.88 9.32
C LYS A 132 4.25 4.53 9.57
N VAL A 133 3.37 4.43 10.58
CA VAL A 133 2.67 3.18 10.88
C VAL A 133 1.85 2.72 9.68
N ASP A 134 1.07 3.62 9.08
CA ASP A 134 0.24 3.29 7.92
C ASP A 134 1.09 2.86 6.71
N SER A 135 2.22 3.52 6.48
CA SER A 135 3.19 3.18 5.42
C SER A 135 3.81 1.79 5.62
N LEU A 136 4.20 1.45 6.84
CA LEU A 136 4.76 0.13 7.17
C LEU A 136 3.71 -0.98 7.04
N GLN A 137 2.48 -0.73 7.51
CA GLN A 137 1.38 -1.69 7.37
C GLN A 137 0.98 -1.88 5.90
N THR A 138 0.98 -0.81 5.11
CA THR A 138 0.72 -0.86 3.67
C THR A 138 1.82 -1.63 2.94
N LEU A 139 3.09 -1.41 3.30
CA LEU A 139 4.23 -2.17 2.77
C LEU A 139 4.12 -3.67 3.10
N ALA A 140 3.70 -4.01 4.32
CA ALA A 140 3.47 -5.41 4.69
C ALA A 140 2.36 -6.05 3.83
N ALA A 141 1.29 -5.30 3.54
CA ALA A 141 0.19 -5.75 2.67
C ALA A 141 0.61 -5.90 1.19
N CYS A 142 1.53 -5.07 0.68
CA CYS A 142 2.11 -5.25 -0.66
C CYS A 142 2.73 -6.64 -0.84
N GLY A 143 3.30 -7.21 0.23
CA GLY A 143 3.89 -8.55 0.24
C GLY A 143 2.91 -9.66 -0.14
N LEU A 144 1.59 -9.45 -0.15
CA LEU A 144 0.62 -10.46 -0.60
C LEU A 144 0.43 -10.49 -2.12
N THR A 145 0.67 -9.37 -2.79
CA THR A 145 0.40 -9.19 -4.23
C THR A 145 1.66 -9.06 -5.06
N TYR A 146 2.72 -8.46 -4.50
CA TYR A 146 3.94 -8.14 -5.24
C TYR A 146 4.88 -9.34 -5.27
N SER A 147 5.82 -9.33 -6.21
CA SER A 147 6.89 -10.32 -6.30
C SER A 147 8.25 -9.68 -6.09
N HIS A 148 9.29 -10.50 -6.15
CA HIS A 148 10.68 -10.02 -6.13
C HIS A 148 10.97 -9.00 -7.24
N LYS A 149 10.29 -9.07 -8.39
CA LYS A 149 10.53 -8.20 -9.55
C LYS A 149 10.21 -6.75 -9.24
N GLU A 150 9.04 -6.50 -8.66
CA GLU A 150 8.59 -5.14 -8.34
C GLU A 150 9.35 -4.56 -7.15
N LEU A 151 9.77 -5.38 -6.21
CA LEU A 151 10.44 -4.93 -4.99
C LEU A 151 11.92 -4.62 -5.20
N ALA A 152 12.61 -5.36 -6.08
CA ALA A 152 14.08 -5.41 -6.17
C ALA A 152 14.76 -4.04 -6.20
N GLU A 153 14.27 -3.12 -7.05
CA GLU A 153 14.84 -1.78 -7.20
C GLU A 153 14.71 -0.93 -5.92
N PHE A 154 13.64 -1.12 -5.16
CA PHE A 154 13.33 -0.30 -3.99
C PHE A 154 13.85 -0.89 -2.67
N LEU A 155 14.27 -2.16 -2.65
CA LEU A 155 14.74 -2.85 -1.45
C LEU A 155 15.80 -2.08 -0.66
N PRO A 156 16.82 -1.43 -1.28
CA PRO A 156 17.80 -0.66 -0.52
C PRO A 156 17.19 0.54 0.22
N GLY A 157 16.28 1.27 -0.44
CA GLY A 157 15.58 2.42 0.16
C GLY A 157 14.60 2.01 1.25
N LEU A 158 13.85 0.93 1.01
CA LEU A 158 12.93 0.34 1.98
C LEU A 158 13.68 -0.14 3.24
N TRP A 159 14.79 -0.87 3.07
CA TRP A 159 15.60 -1.32 4.20
C TRP A 159 16.20 -0.14 4.98
N SER A 160 16.73 0.87 4.29
CA SER A 160 17.28 2.06 4.95
C SER A 160 16.23 2.73 5.85
N SER A 161 15.00 2.88 5.33
CA SER A 161 13.87 3.49 6.03
C SER A 161 13.39 2.62 7.20
N ILE A 162 13.12 1.33 6.97
CA ILE A 162 12.69 0.40 8.02
C ILE A 162 13.74 0.32 9.13
N ARG A 163 15.01 0.19 8.78
CA ARG A 163 16.11 0.13 9.76
C ARG A 163 16.15 1.41 10.59
N ARG A 164 16.05 2.58 9.98
CA ARG A 164 16.02 3.85 10.72
C ARG A 164 14.89 3.81 11.76
N GLU A 165 13.70 3.44 11.34
CA GLU A 165 12.54 3.43 12.25
C GLU A 165 12.66 2.37 13.34
N VAL A 166 13.06 1.13 13.04
CA VAL A 166 13.21 0.05 14.03
C VAL A 166 14.28 0.36 15.08
N PHE A 167 15.39 1.00 14.69
CA PHE A 167 16.51 1.25 15.61
C PHE A 167 16.49 2.62 16.30
N GLN A 168 15.75 3.60 15.76
CA GLN A 168 15.80 4.98 16.25
C GLN A 168 14.45 5.50 16.77
N THR A 169 13.34 4.79 16.54
CA THR A 169 12.04 5.22 17.05
C THR A 169 11.92 4.95 18.55
N ALA A 170 11.19 5.83 19.25
CA ALA A 170 10.73 5.58 20.61
C ALA A 170 9.30 4.99 20.64
N SER A 171 8.66 4.85 19.47
CA SER A 171 7.27 4.39 19.36
C SER A 171 7.22 2.88 19.09
N GLU A 172 6.79 2.10 20.09
CA GLU A 172 6.60 0.64 19.98
C GLU A 172 5.68 0.27 18.80
N ARG A 173 4.72 1.13 18.45
CA ARG A 173 3.82 0.89 17.31
C ARG A 173 4.56 0.96 15.98
N VAL A 174 5.46 1.94 15.83
CA VAL A 174 6.28 2.08 14.62
C VAL A 174 7.27 0.92 14.52
N GLU A 175 7.91 0.56 15.62
CA GLU A 175 8.83 -0.58 15.68
C GLU A 175 8.12 -1.89 15.29
N SER A 176 6.97 -2.20 15.91
CA SER A 176 6.19 -3.40 15.61
C SER A 176 5.73 -3.47 14.15
N ALA A 177 5.27 -2.34 13.59
CA ALA A 177 4.90 -2.26 12.18
C ALA A 177 6.11 -2.44 11.27
N GLY A 178 7.28 -1.91 11.65
CA GLY A 178 8.54 -2.02 10.91
C GLY A 178 9.06 -3.46 10.84
N LEU A 179 9.03 -4.17 11.96
CA LEU A 179 9.37 -5.60 12.02
C LEU A 179 8.40 -6.44 11.21
N SER A 180 7.10 -6.12 11.26
CA SER A 180 6.07 -6.80 10.48
C SER A 180 6.27 -6.59 8.97
N ALA A 181 6.60 -5.36 8.54
CA ALA A 181 6.92 -5.03 7.16
C ALA A 181 8.19 -5.75 6.67
N LEU A 182 9.25 -5.80 7.49
CA LEU A 182 10.46 -6.55 7.18
C LEU A 182 10.19 -8.05 7.01
N SER A 183 9.40 -8.64 7.91
CA SER A 183 8.99 -10.05 7.84
C SER A 183 8.20 -10.34 6.57
N ALA A 184 7.26 -9.47 6.21
CA ALA A 184 6.48 -9.59 4.98
C ALA A 184 7.37 -9.49 3.72
N LEU A 185 8.35 -8.56 3.70
CA LEU A 185 9.30 -8.45 2.60
C LEU A 185 10.14 -9.72 2.44
N VAL A 186 10.74 -10.22 3.52
CA VAL A 186 11.56 -11.45 3.48
C VAL A 186 10.71 -12.65 3.05
N SER A 187 9.50 -12.78 3.58
CA SER A 187 8.55 -13.83 3.19
C SER A 187 8.14 -13.72 1.72
N CYS A 188 8.03 -12.50 1.19
CA CYS A 188 7.73 -12.28 -0.21
C CYS A 188 8.91 -12.70 -1.10
N LEU A 189 10.12 -12.29 -0.75
CA LEU A 189 11.34 -12.63 -1.49
C LEU A 189 11.65 -14.13 -1.43
N SER A 190 11.37 -14.82 -0.32
CA SER A 190 11.63 -16.26 -0.20
C SER A 190 10.72 -17.14 -1.05
N ARG A 191 9.60 -16.62 -1.54
CA ARG A 191 8.70 -17.34 -2.46
C ARG A 191 9.20 -17.33 -3.91
N SER A 192 10.27 -16.61 -4.23
CA SER A 192 10.82 -16.61 -5.59
C SER A 192 11.40 -17.98 -5.93
N VAL A 193 10.93 -18.57 -7.04
CA VAL A 193 11.62 -19.72 -7.64
C VAL A 193 12.85 -19.18 -8.35
N LEU A 194 14.03 -19.49 -7.81
CA LEU A 194 15.31 -19.15 -8.44
C LEU A 194 15.39 -19.87 -9.79
N SER A 195 15.46 -19.12 -10.90
CA SER A 195 15.90 -19.66 -12.18
C SER A 195 17.42 -19.54 -12.27
N SER A 196 18.07 -20.37 -13.11
CA SER A 196 19.53 -20.40 -13.25
C SER A 196 20.15 -19.05 -13.66
N ASP A 197 19.34 -18.12 -14.17
CA ASP A 197 19.77 -16.82 -14.70
C ASP A 197 19.32 -15.64 -13.82
N SER A 198 18.57 -15.87 -12.73
CA SER A 198 18.10 -14.79 -11.85
C SER A 198 19.05 -14.59 -10.67
N GLU A 199 19.46 -13.35 -10.42
CA GLU A 199 20.15 -12.97 -9.18
C GLU A 199 19.27 -13.31 -7.98
N ASP A 200 19.86 -13.92 -6.95
CA ASP A 200 19.15 -14.27 -5.72
C ASP A 200 18.87 -12.99 -4.91
N VAL A 201 17.76 -12.34 -5.24
CA VAL A 201 17.31 -11.07 -4.63
C VAL A 201 17.20 -11.21 -3.11
N LEU A 202 16.79 -12.38 -2.62
CA LEU A 202 16.74 -12.65 -1.18
C LEU A 202 18.15 -12.61 -0.58
N GLN A 203 19.12 -13.31 -1.16
CA GLN A 203 20.49 -13.30 -0.66
C GLN A 203 21.12 -11.90 -0.71
N VAL A 204 20.89 -11.15 -1.79
CA VAL A 204 21.34 -9.75 -1.90
C VAL A 204 20.74 -8.93 -0.76
N PHE A 205 19.43 -9.05 -0.53
CA PHE A 205 18.74 -8.33 0.53
C PHE A 205 19.21 -8.73 1.93
N LEU A 206 19.34 -10.01 2.23
CA LEU A 206 19.86 -10.50 3.51
C LEU A 206 21.29 -10.02 3.74
N SER A 207 22.13 -10.01 2.71
CA SER A 207 23.49 -9.47 2.81
C SER A 207 23.50 -7.98 3.15
N LEU A 208 22.54 -7.21 2.61
CA LEU A 208 22.36 -5.79 2.90
C LEU A 208 21.91 -5.58 4.35
N VAL A 209 20.97 -6.38 4.83
CA VAL A 209 20.49 -6.37 6.23
C VAL A 209 21.64 -6.70 7.19
N LEU A 210 22.39 -7.76 6.93
CA LEU A 210 23.53 -8.19 7.76
C LEU A 210 24.66 -7.16 7.78
N LYS A 211 25.06 -6.61 6.63
CA LYS A 211 26.07 -5.54 6.57
C LYS A 211 25.62 -4.28 7.31
N GLY A 212 24.34 -3.92 7.15
CA GLY A 212 23.75 -2.72 7.75
C GLY A 212 23.59 -2.81 9.27
N THR A 213 23.36 -4.01 9.80
CA THR A 213 23.27 -4.28 11.24
C THR A 213 24.64 -4.40 11.88
N CYS A 214 25.59 -5.15 11.30
CA CYS A 214 26.95 -5.35 11.87
C CYS A 214 27.70 -4.04 12.17
N LYS A 215 27.48 -2.96 11.40
CA LYS A 215 28.07 -1.64 11.69
C LYS A 215 27.47 -0.96 12.94
N TRP A 216 26.19 -1.19 13.22
CA TRP A 216 25.51 -0.68 14.41
C TRP A 216 25.71 -1.56 15.65
N TRP A 217 25.96 -2.85 15.46
CA TRP A 217 26.33 -3.81 16.50
C TRP A 217 27.59 -3.43 17.28
N ILE A 218 28.52 -2.70 16.66
CA ILE A 218 29.71 -2.15 17.34
C ILE A 218 29.32 -0.97 18.27
N GLN A 219 28.13 -0.39 18.09
CA GLN A 219 27.66 0.82 18.78
C GLN A 219 26.54 0.58 19.81
N ALA A 220 25.70 -0.45 19.65
CA ALA A 220 24.49 -0.64 20.49
C ALA A 220 24.37 -2.08 21.03
N SER A 221 24.16 -2.19 22.36
CA SER A 221 24.12 -3.45 23.11
C SER A 221 22.72 -4.08 23.17
N LYS A 222 22.70 -5.40 22.98
CA LYS A 222 21.90 -6.49 23.58
C LYS A 222 20.43 -6.85 23.26
N ASP A 223 19.54 -6.01 22.72
CA ASP A 223 18.12 -6.45 22.67
C ASP A 223 17.55 -6.90 21.31
N VAL A 224 18.27 -6.73 20.19
CA VAL A 224 17.70 -7.00 18.84
C VAL A 224 17.95 -8.45 18.35
N LEU A 225 18.56 -9.31 19.17
CA LEU A 225 19.02 -10.64 18.76
C LEU A 225 17.90 -11.62 18.36
N TYR A 226 16.68 -11.43 18.85
CA TYR A 226 15.66 -12.46 18.76
C TYR A 226 15.01 -12.60 17.38
N VAL A 227 15.06 -11.58 16.51
CA VAL A 227 14.33 -11.60 15.24
C VAL A 227 15.17 -12.15 14.07
N VAL A 228 16.49 -11.99 14.08
CA VAL A 228 17.36 -12.42 12.97
C VAL A 228 17.85 -13.87 13.12
N ILE A 229 17.82 -14.43 14.34
CA ILE A 229 18.31 -15.79 14.61
C ILE A 229 17.22 -16.88 14.37
N TRP A 230 15.97 -16.50 14.12
CA TRP A 230 14.85 -17.44 13.93
C TRP A 230 14.13 -17.32 12.56
N ILE A 231 14.82 -16.82 11.53
CA ILE A 231 14.47 -17.02 10.12
C ILE A 231 15.53 -17.94 9.51
#